data_AF-A0A9D0YK62-F1
#
_entry.id   AF-A0A9D0YK62-F1
#
_cell.length_a   1.000
_cell.length_b   1.000
_cell.length_c   1.000
_cell.angle_alpha   90.00
_cell.angle_beta   90.00
_cell.angle_gamma   90.00
#
_symmetry.space_group_name_H-M   'P 1'
#
loop_
_entity.id
_entity.type
_entity.pdbx_description
1 polymer ?
#
loop_
_entity_poly.entity_id
_entity_poly.type
_entity_poly.pdbx_seq_one_letter_code
_entity_poly.pdbx_strand_id
1 'polypeptide(L)' 'SVLVNEWDLADDASNVLIFSKKGEVLFYKAGELSADEIKEAIELIETNFNNP' A
#
# COMPACT_ATOMS: atom_id res chain seq x y z
N SER A 1 9.59 -18.22 -3.62
CA SER A 1 8.87 -17.27 -4.48
C SER A 1 9.88 -16.23 -4.95
N VAL A 2 10.11 -16.09 -6.26
CA VAL A 2 11.21 -15.24 -6.83
C VAL A 2 11.03 -13.76 -6.50
N LEU A 3 9.79 -13.29 -6.37
CA LEU A 3 9.48 -11.88 -6.09
C LEU A 3 9.85 -11.45 -4.66
N VAL A 4 9.80 -12.36 -3.69
CA VAL A 4 10.08 -12.03 -2.28
C VAL A 4 11.56 -11.68 -2.08
N ASN A 5 12.47 -12.34 -2.81
CA ASN A 5 13.91 -12.09 -2.69
C ASN A 5 14.34 -10.79 -3.41
N GLU A 6 13.63 -10.37 -4.47
CA GLU A 6 13.91 -9.10 -5.17
C GLU A 6 13.50 -7.86 -4.37
N TRP A 7 12.61 -8.03 -3.39
CA TRP A 7 12.06 -6.89 -2.64
C TRP A 7 12.83 -6.56 -1.36
N ASP A 8 13.78 -7.42 -0.94
CA ASP A 8 14.67 -7.24 0.23
C ASP A 8 13.98 -6.59 1.44
N LEU A 9 12.76 -7.05 1.75
CA LEU A 9 11.97 -6.51 2.85
C LEU A 9 12.56 -7.03 4.16
N ALA A 10 12.99 -6.12 5.04
CA ALA A 10 13.31 -6.46 6.41
C ALA A 10 12.11 -7.09 7.13
N ASP A 11 12.34 -7.80 8.24
CA ASP A 11 11.28 -8.55 8.96
C ASP A 11 10.06 -7.67 9.33
N ASP A 12 10.25 -6.36 9.55
CA ASP A 12 9.19 -5.38 9.84
C ASP A 12 8.94 -4.37 8.69
N ALA A 13 9.47 -4.63 7.49
CA ALA A 13 9.29 -3.74 6.35
C ALA A 13 8.06 -4.15 5.52
N SER A 14 7.07 -3.27 5.47
CA SER A 14 5.98 -3.35 4.51
C SER A 14 6.20 -2.32 3.41
N ASN A 15 6.10 -2.73 2.16
CA ASN A 15 6.01 -1.79 1.04
C ASN A 15 4.57 -1.81 0.53
N VAL A 16 3.82 -0.74 0.81
CA VAL A 16 2.41 -0.60 0.43
C VAL A 16 2.30 0.44 -0.69
N LEU A 17 1.76 0.00 -1.82
CA LEU A 17 1.40 0.86 -2.95
C LEU A 17 -0.10 0.72 -3.20
N ILE A 18 -0.83 1.83 -3.25
CA ILE A 18 -2.24 1.86 -3.65
C ILE A 18 -2.36 2.59 -4.97
N PHE A 19 -3.09 1.98 -5.90
CA PHE A 19 -3.34 2.53 -7.21
C PHE A 19 -4.81 2.90 -7.38
N SER A 20 -5.07 3.95 -8.17
CA SER A 20 -6.41 4.25 -8.68
C SER A 20 -6.83 3.19 -9.69
N LYS A 21 -8.12 3.11 -10.00
CA LYS A 21 -8.64 2.22 -11.05
C LYS A 21 -8.04 2.51 -12.44
N LYS A 22 -7.43 3.68 -12.63
CA LYS A 22 -6.75 4.10 -13.87
C LYS A 22 -5.25 3.74 -13.88
N GLY A 23 -4.73 3.14 -12.80
CA GLY A 23 -3.32 2.78 -12.66
C GLY A 23 -2.43 3.90 -12.13
N GLU A 24 -3.00 4.99 -11.60
CA GLU A 24 -2.24 6.08 -11.00
C GLU A 24 -1.88 5.75 -9.55
N VAL A 25 -0.71 6.15 -9.06
CA VAL A 25 -0.33 5.93 -7.66
C VAL A 25 -1.09 6.92 -6.76
N LEU A 26 -1.85 6.40 -5.81
CA LEU A 26 -2.59 7.17 -4.81
C LEU A 26 -1.93 7.18 -3.44
N PHE A 27 -1.15 6.14 -3.12
CA PHE A 27 -0.43 6.02 -1.86
C PHE A 27 0.84 5.20 -2.05
N TYR A 28 1.91 5.60 -1.38
CA TYR A 28 3.16 4.86 -1.29
C TYR A 28 3.71 4.98 0.12
N LYS A 29 3.96 3.84 0.76
CA LYS A 29 4.68 3.73 2.01
C LYS A 29 5.73 2.63 1.92
N ALA A 30 6.94 2.96 2.35
CA ALA A 30 8.00 1.99 2.58
C ALA A 30 8.33 1.92 4.08
N GLY A 31 8.56 0.70 4.58
CA GLY A 31 8.81 0.43 5.99
C GLY A 31 7.51 0.13 6.77
N GLU A 32 7.64 0.05 8.09
CA GLU A 32 6.49 -0.25 8.95
C GLU A 32 5.39 0.81 8.80
N LEU A 33 4.14 0.36 8.60
CA LEU A 33 2.98 1.24 8.65
C LEU A 33 2.57 1.44 10.09
N SER A 34 2.40 2.69 10.50
CA SER A 34 1.74 3.01 11.76
C SER A 34 0.23 2.72 11.68
N ALA A 35 -0.43 2.60 12.84
CA ALA A 35 -1.87 2.36 12.90
C ALA A 35 -2.69 3.44 12.17
N ASP A 36 -2.26 4.70 12.22
CA ASP A 36 -2.93 5.80 11.52
C ASP A 36 -2.76 5.69 9.99
N GLU A 37 -1.58 5.28 9.51
CA GLU A 37 -1.32 5.05 8.09
C GLU A 37 -2.08 3.84 7.54
N ILE A 38 -2.27 2.79 8.34
CA ILE A 38 -3.13 1.66 7.98
C ILE A 38 -4.57 2.15 7.78
N LYS A 39 -5.06 2.99 8.69
CA LYS A 39 -6.42 3.54 8.61
C LYS A 39 -6.59 4.41 7.37
N GLU A 40 -5.64 5.30 7.09
CA GLU A 40 -5.64 6.14 5.89
C GLU A 40 -5.64 5.29 4.60
N ALA A 41 -4.80 4.26 4.55
CA ALA A 41 -4.73 3.33 3.43
C ALA A 41 -6.09 2.63 3.16
N ILE A 42 -6.77 2.19 4.22
CA ILE A 42 -8.09 1.53 4.11
C ILE A 42 -9.16 2.53 3.65
N GLU A 43 -9.23 3.72 4.26
CA GLU A 43 -10.20 4.76 3.88
C GLU A 43 -10.04 5.18 2.42
N LEU A 44 -8.79 5.25 1.93
CA LEU A 44 -8.48 5.58 0.55
C LEU A 44 -8.94 4.48 -0.42
N ILE A 45 -8.79 3.21 -0.04
CA ILE A 45 -9.32 2.07 -0.82
C ILE A 45 -10.85 2.14 -0.86
N GLU A 46 -11.52 2.30 0.27
CA GLU A 46 -12.99 2.32 0.36
C GLU A 46 -13.59 3.47 -0.45
N THR A 47 -12.99 4.66 -0.38
CA THR A 47 -13.41 5.84 -1.13
C THR A 47 -13.29 5.62 -2.63
N ASN A 48 -12.17 5.07 -3.11
CA ASN A 48 -11.93 4.82 -4.53
C ASN A 48 -12.66 3.57 -5.06
N PHE A 49 -13.03 2.63 -4.19
CA PHE A 49 -13.81 1.46 -4.57
C PHE A 49 -15.28 1.84 -4.79
N ASN A 50 -15.87 2.60 -3.85
CA ASN A 50 -17.30 2.95 -3.82
C ASN A 50 -17.68 4.11 -4.75
N ASN A 51 -16.71 4.89 -5.26
CA ASN A 51 -16.91 5.85 -6.34
C ASN A 51 -16.13 5.40 -7.59
N PRO A 52 -16.77 4.70 -8.55
CA PRO A 52 -16.12 4.24 -9.78
C PRO A 52 -15.72 5.34 -10.76
#